data_AF-A0A3D3BKF1-F1
#
_entry.id   AF-A0A3D3BKF1-F1
#
_cell.length_a   1.000
_cell.length_b   1.000
_cell.length_c   1.000
_cell.angle_alpha   90.00
_cell.angle_beta   90.00
_cell.angle_gamma   90.00
#
_symmetry.space_group_name_H-M   'P 1'
#
loop_
_entity.id
_entity.type
_entity.pdbx_description
1 polymer ?
#
loop_
_entity_poly.entity_id
_entity_poly.type
_entity_poly.pdbx_seq_one_letter_code
_entity_poly.pdbx_strand_id
1 'polypeptide(L)' 'MSRSRAITKVDTVPESSVFPSNHLAFLSQDEIGRLIDRTDWMLYPLIRSCTLAVLNSGTATDDGLSLFAEHPNFDL' A
#
# COMPACT_ATOMS: atom_id res chain seq x y z
N MET A 1 -24.06 -18.55 23.71
CA MET A 1 -22.97 -17.63 24.12
C MET A 1 -22.53 -16.80 22.91
N SER A 2 -23.34 -15.82 22.51
CA SER A 2 -23.11 -15.04 21.29
C SER A 2 -22.15 -13.88 21.58
N ARG A 3 -20.95 -13.90 20.99
CA ARG A 3 -20.03 -12.75 21.05
C ARG A 3 -20.45 -11.75 19.98
N SER A 4 -21.13 -10.69 20.40
CA SER A 4 -21.43 -9.52 19.57
C SER A 4 -20.11 -8.93 19.05
N ARG A 5 -19.86 -9.06 17.75
CA ARG A 5 -18.73 -8.42 17.07
C ARG A 5 -19.07 -6.93 16.96
N ALA A 6 -18.40 -6.10 17.75
CA ALA A 6 -18.47 -4.65 17.61
C ALA A 6 -18.04 -4.29 16.19
N ILE A 7 -18.90 -3.60 15.45
CA ILE A 7 -18.58 -3.08 14.13
C ILE A 7 -17.72 -1.84 14.39
N THR A 8 -16.40 -1.99 14.35
CA THR A 8 -15.47 -0.86 14.39
C THR A 8 -15.73 -0.02 13.14
N LYS A 9 -16.10 1.24 13.32
CA LYS A 9 -16.21 2.21 12.24
C LYS A 9 -14.88 2.26 11.48
N VAL A 10 -14.92 2.05 10.17
CA VAL A 10 -13.73 2.18 9.32
C VAL A 10 -13.50 3.67 9.10
N ASP A 11 -12.63 4.27 9.91
CA ASP A 11 -12.18 5.64 9.67
C ASP A 11 -11.11 5.62 8.57
N THR A 12 -11.30 6.46 7.54
CA THR A 12 -10.32 6.63 6.46
C THR A 12 -9.17 7.51 6.97
N VAL A 13 -7.94 7.00 6.91
CA VAL A 13 -6.74 7.77 7.22
C VAL A 13 -6.28 8.45 5.92
N PRO A 14 -6.24 9.80 5.84
CA PRO A 14 -5.90 10.49 4.60
C PRO A 14 -4.41 10.38 4.25
N GLU A 15 -3.55 10.30 5.25
CA GLU A 15 -2.09 10.24 5.07
C GLU A 15 -1.47 9.53 6.27
N SER A 16 -0.38 8.79 6.03
CA SER A 16 0.43 8.16 7.07
C SER A 16 1.89 8.12 6.64
N SER A 17 2.81 8.21 7.59
CA SER A 17 4.24 8.09 7.35
C SER A 17 4.79 6.83 8.00
N VAL A 18 5.46 6.00 7.21
CA VAL A 18 6.10 4.75 7.67
C VAL A 18 7.59 4.83 7.35
N PHE A 19 8.43 4.60 8.37
CA PHE A 19 9.88 4.62 8.21
C PHE A 19 10.42 3.20 8.12
N PRO A 20 11.25 2.88 7.11
CA PRO A 20 11.86 1.57 7.00
C PRO A 20 12.95 1.36 8.07
N SER A 21 13.06 0.14 8.59
CA SER A 21 14.01 -0.20 9.66
C SER A 21 15.27 -0.93 9.19
N ASN A 22 15.51 -1.07 7.89
CA ASN A 22 16.63 -1.89 7.38
C ASN A 22 17.16 -1.39 6.02
N HIS A 23 17.31 -2.24 4.99
CA HIS A 23 17.90 -1.86 3.70
C HIS A 23 17.32 -0.58 3.07
N LEU A 24 15.99 -0.40 3.13
CA LEU A 24 15.34 0.80 2.58
C LEU A 24 15.64 2.08 3.38
N ALA A 25 16.26 1.99 4.56
CA ALA A 25 16.74 3.15 5.32
C ALA A 25 18.07 3.72 4.76
N PHE A 26 18.75 3.00 3.86
CA PHE A 26 20.08 3.34 3.35
C PHE A 26 20.09 3.54 1.84
N LEU A 27 19.07 4.20 1.29
CA LEU A 27 19.03 4.57 -0.11
C LEU A 27 19.72 5.91 -0.36
N SER A 28 20.50 5.99 -1.42
CA SER A 28 20.99 7.26 -1.98
C SER A 28 19.85 8.06 -2.61
N GLN A 29 20.09 9.36 -2.84
CA GLN A 29 19.11 10.24 -3.48
C GLN A 29 18.76 9.78 -4.92
N ASP A 30 19.72 9.21 -5.65
CA ASP A 30 19.48 8.66 -6.98
C ASP A 30 18.62 7.38 -6.94
N GLU A 31 18.86 6.50 -5.97
CA GLU A 31 18.08 5.26 -5.81
C GLU A 31 16.64 5.56 -5.41
N ILE A 32 16.42 6.43 -4.43
CA ILE A 32 15.06 6.82 -4.05
C ILE A 32 14.38 7.58 -5.20
N GLY A 33 15.11 8.46 -5.89
CA GLY A 33 14.61 9.21 -7.03
C GLY A 33 14.08 8.31 -8.14
N ARG A 34 14.81 7.23 -8.48
CA ARG A 34 14.34 6.22 -9.45
C ARG A 34 13.17 5.39 -8.92
N LEU A 35 13.17 5.05 -7.63
CA LEU A 35 12.13 4.24 -7.02
C LEU A 35 10.77 4.95 -7.01
N ILE A 36 10.77 6.27 -6.82
CA ILE A 36 9.57 7.11 -6.77
C ILE A 36 9.31 7.91 -8.05
N ASP A 37 10.09 7.66 -9.12
CA ASP A 37 9.92 8.34 -10.39
C ASP A 37 8.59 7.96 -11.05
N ARG A 38 7.66 8.91 -11.07
CA ARG A 38 6.31 8.73 -11.66
C ARG A 38 6.32 8.78 -13.19
N THR A 39 7.43 9.20 -13.79
CA THR A 39 7.62 9.19 -15.25
C THR A 39 8.12 7.82 -15.75
N ASP A 40 8.68 7.01 -14.84
CA ASP A 40 9.03 5.62 -15.11
C ASP A 40 7.75 4.76 -15.09
N TRP A 41 7.48 4.12 -16.22
CA TRP A 41 6.30 3.27 -16.43
C TRP A 41 6.40 1.92 -15.71
N MET A 42 7.55 1.61 -15.10
CA MET A 42 7.86 0.28 -14.59
C MET A 42 7.99 0.24 -13.07
N LEU A 43 8.84 1.08 -12.47
CA LEU A 43 9.17 0.96 -11.04
C LEU A 43 8.07 1.49 -10.11
N TYR A 44 7.60 2.73 -10.31
CA TYR A 44 6.59 3.31 -9.43
C TYR A 44 5.25 2.54 -9.44
N PRO A 45 4.71 2.15 -10.62
CA PRO A 45 3.48 1.36 -10.65
C PRO A 45 3.61 0.00 -9.95
N LEU A 46 4.80 -0.63 -10.05
CA LEU A 46 5.08 -1.90 -9.40
C LEU A 46 5.11 -1.77 -7.88
N ILE A 47 5.90 -0.81 -7.33
CA ILE A 47 5.98 -0.62 -5.88
C ILE A 47 4.63 -0.21 -5.29
N ARG A 48 3.88 0.66 -5.97
CA ARG A 48 2.51 1.03 -5.58
C ARG A 48 1.61 -0.20 -5.49
N SER A 49 1.64 -1.05 -6.52
CA SER A 49 0.79 -2.26 -6.57
C SER A 49 1.17 -3.28 -5.48
N CYS A 50 2.46 -3.50 -5.28
CA CYS A 50 2.95 -4.39 -4.22
C CYS A 50 2.57 -3.89 -2.83
N THR A 51 2.72 -2.59 -2.55
CA THR A 51 2.38 -2.04 -1.24
C THR A 51 0.87 -2.15 -0.97
N LEU A 52 0.01 -1.86 -1.96
CA LEU A 52 -1.43 -2.03 -1.81
C LEU A 52 -1.81 -3.49 -1.52
N ALA A 53 -1.18 -4.45 -2.22
CA ALA A 53 -1.40 -5.87 -2.00
C ALA A 53 -0.96 -6.31 -0.60
N VAL A 54 0.19 -5.84 -0.11
CA VAL A 54 0.69 -6.14 1.25
C VAL A 54 -0.24 -5.56 2.32
N LEU A 55 -0.69 -4.31 2.16
CA LEU A 55 -1.60 -3.66 3.11
C LEU A 55 -2.98 -4.34 3.18
N ASN A 56 -3.41 -4.97 2.08
CA ASN A 56 -4.64 -5.76 2.02
C ASN A 56 -4.43 -7.26 2.29
N SER A 57 -3.25 -7.66 2.77
CA SER A 57 -3.03 -9.07 3.13
C SER A 57 -4.03 -9.52 4.22
N GLY A 58 -4.58 -10.72 4.04
CA GLY A 58 -5.59 -11.28 4.97
C GLY A 58 -7.05 -10.97 4.61
N THR A 59 -7.32 -10.23 3.52
CA THR A 59 -8.66 -10.13 2.94
C THR A 59 -9.11 -11.44 2.32
N ALA A 60 -10.38 -11.81 2.48
CA ALA A 60 -10.95 -13.04 1.92
C ALA A 60 -11.40 -12.87 0.45
N THR A 61 -10.58 -12.23 -0.38
CA THR A 61 -10.81 -12.06 -1.82
C THR A 61 -9.69 -12.72 -2.61
N ASP A 62 -10.05 -13.39 -3.70
CA ASP A 62 -9.13 -13.97 -4.70
C ASP A 62 -9.03 -13.06 -5.94
N ASP A 63 -9.85 -12.00 -6.02
CA ASP A 63 -9.85 -11.08 -7.14
C ASP A 63 -8.89 -9.91 -6.90
N GLY A 64 -7.67 -10.08 -7.39
CA GLY A 64 -6.65 -9.03 -7.33
C GLY A 64 -7.00 -7.79 -8.15
N LEU A 65 -7.79 -7.90 -9.23
CA LEU A 65 -8.15 -6.73 -10.05
C LEU A 65 -9.18 -5.86 -9.34
N SER A 66 -10.18 -6.49 -8.72
CA SER A 66 -11.18 -5.78 -7.92
C SER A 66 -10.53 -5.03 -6.75
N LEU A 67 -9.48 -5.58 -6.13
CA LEU A 67 -8.71 -4.88 -5.09
C LEU A 67 -8.17 -3.51 -5.55
N PHE A 68 -7.59 -3.45 -6.76
CA PHE A 68 -7.07 -2.20 -7.31
C PHE A 68 -8.18 -1.22 -7.66
N ALA A 69 -9.34 -1.72 -8.10
CA ALA A 69 -10.51 -0.90 -8.41
C ALA A 69 -11.18 -0.31 -7.15
N GLU A 70 -11.12 -1.01 -6.01
CA GLU A 70 -11.63 -0.53 -4.71
C GLU A 70 -10.78 0.60 -4.12
N HIS A 71 -9.49 0.67 -4.49
CA HIS A 71 -8.54 1.66 -3.99
C HIS A 71 -7.90 2.52 -5.10
N PRO A 72 -8.70 3.27 -5.88
CA PRO A 72 -8.19 4.04 -7.01
C PRO A 72 -7.28 5.20 -6.57
N ASN A 73 -7.52 5.75 -5.38
CA ASN A 73 -6.81 6.91 -4.85
C ASN A 73 -5.62 6.54 -3.94
N PHE A 74 -5.31 5.25 -3.76
CA PHE A 74 -4.15 4.84 -2.97
C PHE A 74 -2.85 5.29 -3.63
N ASP A 75 -1.91 5.81 -2.87
CA ASP A 75 -0.61 6.27 -3.37
C ASP A 75 0.49 6.17 -2.29
N LEU A 76 1.76 6.25 -2.71
CA LEU A 76 2.96 6.23 -1.86
C LEU A 76 3.74 7.54 -1.91
#